data_AF-A0A5R2N085-F1
#
_entry.id   AF-A0A5R2N085-F1
#
_cell.length_a   1.000
_cell.length_b   1.000
_cell.length_c   1.000
_cell.angle_alpha   90.00
_cell.angle_beta   90.00
_cell.angle_gamma   90.00
#
_symmetry.space_group_name_H-M   'P 1'
#
loop_
_entity.id
_entity.type
_entity.pdbx_description
1 polymer ?
#
loop_
_entity_poly.entity_id
_entity_poly.type
_entity_poly.pdbx_seq_one_letter_code
_entity_poly.pdbx_strand_id
1 'polypeptide(L)'
;VLAVLKDNAITAEAIWITHGHIDHAGGAMELKEALGIEIIGPHEADKMLLDNLENQGRRYGIDGVRNCVPDRFLAEGETVSFGGHVFEVLHCPGHAPG
;
A
#
# COMPACT_ATOMS: atom_id res chain seq x y z
N VAL A 1 -3.48 1.20 13.24
CA VAL A 1 -4.58 1.44 12.27
C VAL A 1 -5.93 0.97 12.80
N LEU A 2 -6.12 -0.34 13.05
CA LEU A 2 -7.42 -0.91 13.45
C LEU A 2 -8.09 -0.22 14.65
N ALA A 3 -7.33 0.08 15.71
CA ALA A 3 -7.85 0.79 16.88
C ALA A 3 -8.40 2.17 16.51
N VAL A 4 -7.67 2.95 15.70
CA VAL A 4 -8.10 4.29 15.25
C VAL A 4 -9.38 4.20 14.41
N LEU A 5 -9.48 3.23 13.50
CA LEU A 5 -10.69 3.03 12.70
C LEU A 5 -11.89 2.73 13.60
N LYS A 6 -11.73 1.81 14.55
CA LYS A 6 -12.78 1.43 15.51
C LYS A 6 -13.21 2.59 16.40
N ASP A 7 -12.25 3.27 17.03
CA ASP A 7 -12.52 4.31 18.03
C ASP A 7 -13.18 5.56 17.42
N ASN A 8 -12.97 5.79 16.12
CA ASN A 8 -13.57 6.91 15.37
C ASN A 8 -14.77 6.50 14.50
N ALA A 9 -15.21 5.23 14.55
CA ALA A 9 -16.26 4.69 13.71
C ALA A 9 -16.04 4.95 12.20
N ILE A 10 -14.79 4.80 11.74
CA ILE A 10 -14.39 4.97 10.34
C ILE A 10 -14.37 3.60 9.66
N THR A 11 -15.07 3.49 8.52
CA THR A 11 -14.99 2.35 7.62
C THR A 11 -13.94 2.65 6.55
N ALA A 12 -12.88 1.84 6.47
CA ALA A 12 -11.91 1.90 5.38
C ALA A 12 -12.42 1.09 4.18
N GLU A 13 -12.25 1.63 2.97
CA GLU A 13 -12.73 0.99 1.72
C GLU A 13 -11.60 0.34 0.91
N ALA A 14 -10.38 0.89 0.99
CA ALA A 14 -9.19 0.37 0.32
C ALA A 14 -7.91 0.82 1.04
N ILE A 15 -6.81 0.13 0.74
CA ILE A 15 -5.44 0.49 1.14
C ILE A 15 -4.73 1.01 -0.10
N TRP A 16 -4.36 2.29 -0.11
CA TRP A 16 -3.58 2.86 -1.22
C TRP A 16 -2.10 2.91 -0.86
N ILE A 17 -1.23 2.39 -1.73
CA ILE A 17 0.22 2.39 -1.55
C ILE A 17 0.86 3.39 -2.51
N THR A 18 1.73 4.24 -1.97
CA THR A 18 2.48 5.22 -2.77
C THR A 18 3.72 4.63 -3.41
N HIS A 19 4.50 3.84 -2.68
CA HIS A 19 5.68 3.12 -3.17
C HIS A 19 6.05 1.92 -2.28
N GLY A 20 6.95 1.05 -2.75
CA GLY A 20 7.24 -0.28 -2.22
C GLY A 20 8.30 -0.38 -1.13
N HIS A 21 8.57 0.70 -0.39
CA HIS A 21 9.43 0.63 0.80
C HIS A 21 8.68 0.05 2.01
N ILE A 22 9.42 -0.62 2.90
CA ILE A 22 8.87 -1.31 4.06
C ILE A 22 8.04 -0.43 5.01
N ASP A 23 8.49 0.79 5.24
CA ASP A 23 7.81 1.75 6.11
C ASP A 23 6.49 2.26 5.52
N HIS A 24 6.27 2.01 4.22
CA HIS A 24 5.03 2.35 3.51
C HIS A 24 4.14 1.12 3.25
N ALA A 25 4.72 -0.02 2.89
CA ALA A 25 3.98 -1.19 2.42
C ALA A 25 4.04 -2.42 3.36
N GLY A 26 4.92 -2.41 4.38
CA GLY A 26 5.22 -3.59 5.20
C GLY A 26 4.04 -4.18 5.98
N GLY A 27 3.05 -3.34 6.32
CA GLY A 27 1.83 -3.76 7.02
C GLY A 27 0.61 -4.01 6.11
N ALA A 28 0.75 -3.85 4.79
CA ALA A 28 -0.40 -3.81 3.89
C ALA A 28 -1.16 -5.15 3.86
N MET A 29 -0.46 -6.28 3.78
CA MET A 29 -1.09 -7.61 3.73
C MET A 29 -1.84 -7.95 5.01
N GLU A 30 -1.28 -7.63 6.18
CA GLU A 30 -1.95 -7.84 7.47
C GLU A 30 -3.22 -6.98 7.57
N LEU A 31 -3.14 -5.72 7.13
CA LEU A 31 -4.28 -4.82 7.16
C LEU A 31 -5.39 -5.25 6.20
N LYS A 32 -5.02 -5.73 5.00
CA LYS A 32 -5.96 -6.32 4.03
C LYS A 32 -6.71 -7.51 4.62
N GLU A 33 -6.02 -8.45 5.24
CA GLU A 33 -6.65 -9.62 5.86
C GLU A 33 -7.57 -9.24 7.01
N ALA A 34 -7.15 -8.28 7.84
CA ALA A 34 -7.93 -7.83 8.98
C ALA A 34 -9.21 -7.06 8.58
N LEU A 35 -9.18 -6.35 7.45
CA LEU A 35 -10.28 -5.48 7.02
C LEU A 35 -11.11 -6.05 5.85
N GLY A 36 -10.57 -7.03 5.12
CA GLY A 36 -11.22 -7.61 3.94
C GLY A 36 -11.32 -6.65 2.75
N ILE A 37 -10.37 -5.72 2.60
CA ILE A 37 -10.37 -4.66 1.58
C ILE A 37 -9.19 -4.78 0.62
N GLU A 38 -9.31 -4.16 -0.56
CA GLU A 38 -8.29 -4.22 -1.60
C GLU A 38 -7.06 -3.35 -1.28
N ILE A 39 -5.90 -3.80 -1.75
CA ILE A 39 -4.67 -3.02 -1.85
C ILE A 39 -4.54 -2.50 -3.28
N ILE A 40 -4.47 -1.19 -3.43
CA ILE A 40 -4.39 -0.49 -4.73
C ILE A 40 -3.09 0.31 -4.77
N GLY A 41 -2.39 0.23 -5.89
CA GLY A 41 -1.10 0.88 -6.07
C GLY A 41 0.05 0.04 -5.48
N PRO A 42 1.30 0.49 -5.62
CA PRO A 42 1.75 1.69 -6.33
C PRO A 42 1.78 1.46 -7.86
N HIS A 43 2.68 2.12 -8.59
CA HIS A 43 2.94 1.77 -9.98
C HIS A 43 3.65 0.41 -10.11
N GLU A 44 3.46 -0.29 -11.23
CA GLU A 44 4.03 -1.63 -11.46
C GLU A 44 5.56 -1.67 -11.39
N ALA A 45 6.23 -0.55 -11.69
CA ALA A 45 7.69 -0.43 -11.60
C ALA A 45 8.24 -0.71 -10.18
N ASP A 46 7.40 -0.58 -9.15
CA ASP A 46 7.75 -0.88 -7.77
C ASP A 46 7.58 -2.35 -7.37
N LYS A 47 7.12 -3.21 -8.29
CA LYS A 47 6.92 -4.64 -8.01
C LYS A 47 8.14 -5.29 -7.38
N MET A 48 9.35 -4.97 -7.87
CA MET A 48 10.58 -5.54 -7.31
C MET A 48 10.84 -5.13 -5.85
N LEU A 49 10.37 -3.96 -5.42
CA LEU A 49 10.48 -3.50 -4.04
C LEU A 49 9.46 -4.22 -3.15
N LEU A 50 8.22 -4.37 -3.64
CA LEU A 50 7.13 -5.07 -2.95
C LEU A 50 7.43 -6.56 -2.76
N ASP A 51 8.00 -7.22 -3.77
CA ASP A 51 8.45 -8.62 -3.73
C ASP A 51 9.67 -8.82 -2.79
N ASN A 52 10.23 -7.75 -2.25
CA ASN A 52 11.42 -7.77 -1.41
C ASN A 52 11.18 -7.24 0.02
N LEU A 53 9.93 -6.95 0.40
CA LEU A 53 9.59 -6.37 1.70
C LEU A 53 10.03 -7.26 2.88
N GLU A 54 9.93 -8.58 2.75
CA GLU A 54 10.45 -9.52 3.77
C GLU A 54 11.96 -9.33 4.01
N ASN A 55 12.74 -9.11 2.95
CA ASN A 55 14.16 -8.81 3.07
C ASN A 55 14.42 -7.44 3.66
N GLN A 56 13.62 -6.43 3.28
CA GLN A 56 13.70 -5.09 3.88
C GLN A 56 13.47 -5.18 5.40
N GLY A 57 12.46 -5.93 5.86
CA GLY A 57 12.16 -6.13 7.28
C GLY A 57 13.29 -6.77 8.05
N ARG A 58 13.82 -7.88 7.53
CA ARG A 58 14.98 -8.56 8.12
C ARG A 58 16.19 -7.65 8.30
N ARG A 59 16.46 -6.75 7.35
CA ARG A 59 17.58 -5.80 7.44
C ARG A 59 17.43 -4.81 8.59
N TYR A 60 16.21 -4.50 8.99
CA TYR A 60 15.90 -3.59 10.10
C TYR A 60 15.50 -4.31 11.38
N GLY A 61 15.60 -5.64 11.44
CA GLY A 61 15.20 -6.44 12.60
C GLY A 61 13.69 -6.43 12.87
N ILE A 62 12.88 -6.24 11.83
CA ILE A 62 11.42 -6.26 11.90
C ILE A 62 10.94 -7.63 11.43
N ASP A 63 10.33 -8.37 12.34
CA ASP A 63 9.73 -9.67 12.07
C ASP A 63 8.28 -9.55 11.58
N GLY A 64 7.77 -10.59 10.92
CA GLY A 64 6.36 -10.69 10.51
C GLY A 64 5.96 -9.88 9.27
N VAL A 65 6.89 -9.11 8.69
CA VAL A 65 6.68 -8.43 7.40
C VAL A 65 6.47 -9.48 6.31
N ARG A 66 5.53 -9.22 5.40
CA ARG A 66 5.26 -10.06 4.23
C ARG A 66 5.45 -9.25 2.95
N ASN A 67 5.85 -9.95 1.89
CA ASN A 67 5.79 -9.37 0.56
C ASN A 67 4.36 -8.96 0.22
N CYS A 68 4.23 -7.81 -0.44
CA CYS A 68 2.94 -7.23 -0.75
C CYS A 68 2.57 -7.51 -2.20
N VAL A 69 1.39 -8.07 -2.42
CA VAL A 69 0.82 -8.25 -3.76
C VAL A 69 -0.43 -7.38 -3.81
N PRO A 70 -0.38 -6.21 -4.49
CA PRO A 70 -1.57 -5.38 -4.65
C PRO A 70 -2.60 -6.10 -5.52
N ASP A 71 -3.88 -5.84 -5.28
CA ASP A 71 -4.98 -6.33 -6.13
C ASP A 71 -4.96 -5.63 -7.50
N ARG A 72 -4.45 -4.39 -7.52
CA ARG A 72 -4.37 -3.56 -8.73
C ARG A 72 -3.19 -2.59 -8.62
N PHE A 73 -2.35 -2.50 -9.65
CA PHE A 73 -1.38 -1.41 -9.79
C PHE A 73 -2.06 -0.14 -10.30
N LEU A 74 -1.42 1.01 -10.08
CA LEU A 74 -1.88 2.30 -10.60
C LEU A 74 -0.97 2.80 -11.72
N ALA A 75 -1.56 3.38 -12.76
CA ALA A 75 -0.87 4.08 -13.84
C ALA A 75 -1.17 5.59 -13.81
N GLU A 76 -0.29 6.38 -14.41
CA GLU A 76 -0.50 7.82 -14.57
C GLU A 76 -1.78 8.14 -15.35
N GLY A 77 -2.49 9.18 -14.94
CA GLY A 77 -3.74 9.63 -15.56
C GLY A 77 -4.97 8.84 -15.12
N GLU A 78 -4.79 7.78 -14.32
CA GLU A 78 -5.89 7.15 -13.61
C GLU A 78 -6.40 8.04 -12.46
N THR A 79 -7.56 7.66 -11.92
CA THR A 79 -8.10 8.27 -10.71
C THR A 79 -8.41 7.21 -9.66
N VAL A 80 -8.28 7.60 -8.40
CA VAL A 80 -8.79 6.85 -7.25
C VAL A 80 -9.69 7.77 -6.43
N SER A 81 -10.69 7.21 -5.76
CA SER A 81 -11.69 8.01 -5.03
C SER A 81 -12.13 7.33 -3.74
N PHE A 82 -12.59 8.15 -2.80
CA PHE A 82 -13.34 7.73 -1.63
C PHE A 82 -14.41 8.78 -1.31
N GLY A 83 -15.61 8.34 -0.93
CA GLY A 83 -16.74 9.25 -0.76
C GLY A 83 -16.98 10.13 -2.00
N GLY A 84 -16.94 11.45 -1.83
CA GLY A 84 -17.08 12.43 -2.93
C GLY A 84 -15.75 13.00 -3.45
N HIS A 85 -14.61 12.50 -2.99
CA HIS A 85 -13.29 13.01 -3.36
C HIS A 85 -12.67 12.17 -4.47
N VAL A 86 -12.08 12.84 -5.46
CA VAL A 86 -11.40 12.22 -6.61
C VAL A 86 -9.97 12.72 -6.64
N PHE A 87 -9.02 11.80 -6.78
CA PHE A 87 -7.59 12.07 -6.82
C PHE A 87 -7.02 11.57 -8.14
N GLU A 88 -6.19 12.38 -8.77
CA GLU A 88 -5.42 12.00 -9.95
C GLU A 88 -4.15 11.26 -9.53
N VAL A 89 -3.82 10.19 -10.25
CA VAL A 89 -2.56 9.46 -10.08
C VAL A 89 -1.50 10.08 -10.98
N LEU A 90 -0.40 10.51 -10.38
CA LEU A 90 0.80 10.99 -11.08
C LEU A 90 1.95 10.02 -10.83
N HIS A 91 2.60 9.52 -11.89
CA HIS A 91 3.78 8.66 -11.74
C HIS A 91 5.00 9.54 -11.50
N CYS A 92 5.58 9.47 -10.29
CA CYS A 92 6.62 10.37 -9.84
C CYS A 92 7.93 9.61 -9.48
N PRO A 93 8.60 8.98 -10.47
CA PRO A 93 9.77 8.15 -10.20
C PRO A 93 10.94 8.97 -9.65
N GLY A 94 11.73 8.37 -8.77
CA GLY A 94 12.93 8.97 -8.19
C GLY A 94 13.34 8.29 -6.89
N HIS A 95 12.58 8.52 -5.82
CA HIS A 95 12.81 7.85 -4.53
C HIS A 95 12.60 6.33 -4.63
N ALA A 96 11.59 5.94 -5.39
CA ALA A 96 11.31 4.59 -5.87
C ALA A 96 11.08 4.65 -7.39
N PRO A 97 11.21 3.54 -8.14
CA PRO A 97 10.95 3.52 -9.57
C PRO A 97 9.46 3.66 -9.95
N GLY A 98 8.55 3.29 -9.05
CA GLY A 98 7.10 3.43 -9.19
C GLY A 98 6.54 4.75 -8.68
#